data_AF-A0A353V877-F1
#
_entry.id   AF-A0A353V877-F1
#
_cell.length_a   1.000
_cell.length_b   1.000
_cell.length_c   1.000
_cell.angle_alpha   90.00
_cell.angle_beta   90.00
_cell.angle_gamma   90.00
#
_symmetry.space_group_name_H-M   'P 1'
#
loop_
_entity.id
_entity.type
_entity.pdbx_description
1 polymer ?
#
loop_
_entity_poly.entity_id
_entity_poly.type
_entity_poly.pdbx_seq_one_letter_code
_entity_poly.pdbx_strand_id
1 'polypeptide(L)'
;MLHLLRGQPGRLLDPRQDAAPPLRPRSARSHPAAPGRPRELPPHRPRRVRAHRRAGRGADLAPGDRVTVRILDAGPLTTVQDLGRPGHLRYGIPPSGPLDRESFRLANRLVGNADGAAALECTYMGPRFQVDRPCAIAVTGAAAPVTVNGVEAPRWTTLVLRAGDTVRVGAPRAGVLSYVAFSGGLDVPLVLGSRSTYARGRLGGLEGRALRPGDVLRVPDGPPPVVRALAPPPPVGGEAETRVRVVLGPQADRFTDEGLRTLLGSAYEMTRESDRMGARLHGPRIAHARGHDIVSDGIALGSIQVPGDGQPIVLLVDRQSTGGYTKVATVCSFDIGRLGQVKPGRKVVFTAVSVAEAHRLLRESDALLDGLLREETA
;
A
#
# COMPACT_ATOMS: atom_id res chain seq x y z
N MET A 1 5.62 21.79 -21.74
CA MET A 1 5.35 20.94 -22.92
C MET A 1 6.55 20.01 -23.11
N LEU A 2 6.37 18.69 -22.96
CA LEU A 2 7.43 17.74 -23.28
C LEU A 2 7.45 17.56 -24.80
N HIS A 3 8.54 17.92 -25.47
CA HIS A 3 8.72 17.64 -26.89
C HIS A 3 9.27 16.23 -27.05
N LEU A 4 8.46 15.32 -27.61
CA LEU A 4 8.92 13.99 -27.97
C LEU A 4 9.81 14.08 -29.21
N LEU A 5 11.12 14.09 -28.99
CA LEU A 5 12.10 14.00 -30.07
C LEU A 5 12.13 12.57 -30.61
N ARG A 6 12.20 12.43 -31.95
CA ARG A 6 12.11 11.14 -32.65
C ARG A 6 13.28 10.21 -32.27
N GLY A 7 12.98 8.96 -31.92
CA GLY A 7 13.94 7.90 -31.64
C GLY A 7 13.25 6.52 -31.62
N GLN A 8 14.01 5.42 -31.79
CA GLN A 8 13.44 4.08 -31.68
C GLN A 8 13.10 3.77 -30.21
N PRO A 9 11.84 3.46 -29.86
CA PRO A 9 11.47 3.18 -28.50
C PRO A 9 12.11 1.86 -28.05
N GLY A 10 12.96 1.92 -27.03
CA GLY A 10 13.54 0.76 -26.35
C GLY A 10 12.92 0.59 -24.96
N ARG A 11 12.80 -0.65 -24.49
CA ARG A 11 12.40 -0.90 -23.10
C ARG A 11 13.56 -0.54 -22.19
N LEU A 12 13.36 0.46 -21.34
CA LEU A 12 14.38 0.86 -20.36
C LEU A 12 14.42 -0.14 -19.20
N LEU A 13 13.31 -0.50 -18.55
CA LEU A 13 13.31 -1.39 -17.38
C LEU A 13 12.94 -2.85 -17.73
N ASP A 14 13.77 -3.81 -17.29
CA ASP A 14 13.42 -5.24 -17.25
C ASP A 14 13.01 -5.61 -15.79
N PRO A 15 11.77 -6.07 -15.54
CA PRO A 15 11.27 -6.33 -14.19
C PRO A 15 11.87 -7.58 -13.49
N ARG A 16 12.95 -8.16 -14.02
CA ARG A 16 13.63 -9.31 -13.41
C ARG A 16 14.39 -8.90 -12.15
N GLN A 17 14.47 -9.83 -11.20
CA GLN A 17 15.16 -9.65 -9.92
C GLN A 17 16.64 -9.24 -10.06
N ASP A 18 17.31 -9.72 -11.11
CA ASP A 18 18.75 -9.49 -11.36
C ASP A 18 19.02 -8.52 -12.54
N ALA A 19 18.01 -7.76 -12.99
CA ALA A 19 18.20 -6.83 -14.09
C ALA A 19 19.15 -5.70 -13.68
N ALA A 20 20.24 -5.50 -14.44
CA ALA A 20 21.09 -4.34 -14.27
C ALA A 20 20.29 -3.05 -14.51
N PRO A 21 20.48 -1.99 -13.70
CA PRO A 21 19.75 -0.75 -13.88
C PRO A 21 20.10 -0.14 -15.24
N PRO A 22 19.09 0.19 -16.07
CA PRO A 22 19.30 0.59 -17.46
C PRO A 22 19.92 1.97 -17.61
N LEU A 23 19.76 2.81 -16.59
CA LEU A 23 20.22 4.19 -16.56
C LEU A 23 21.03 4.40 -15.27
N ARG A 24 22.26 4.90 -15.42
CA ARG A 24 23.10 5.30 -14.30
C ARG A 24 23.06 6.82 -14.19
N PRO A 25 22.97 7.40 -12.99
CA PRO A 25 22.84 8.86 -12.80
C PRO A 25 23.99 9.70 -13.37
N ARG A 26 25.12 9.07 -13.77
CA ARG A 26 26.27 9.73 -14.42
C ARG A 26 26.40 9.48 -15.92
N SER A 27 25.50 8.73 -16.56
CA SER A 27 25.57 8.54 -18.01
C SER A 27 25.01 9.77 -18.72
N ALA A 28 25.88 10.72 -19.05
CA ALA A 28 25.61 11.75 -20.04
C ALA A 28 25.52 11.07 -21.42
N ARG A 29 24.40 10.39 -21.69
CA ARG A 29 24.11 9.85 -23.02
C ARG A 29 23.06 10.73 -23.66
N SER A 30 23.51 11.68 -24.46
CA SER A 30 22.67 12.31 -25.48
C SER A 30 22.50 11.31 -26.63
N HIS A 31 21.26 10.95 -26.96
CA HIS A 31 20.98 10.19 -28.17
C HIS A 31 20.67 11.15 -29.32
N PRO A 32 21.40 11.08 -30.45
CA PRO A 32 21.03 11.85 -31.63
C PRO A 32 19.65 11.41 -32.12
N ALA A 33 18.81 12.38 -32.48
CA ALA A 33 17.50 12.10 -33.06
C ALA A 33 17.70 11.51 -34.46
N ALA A 34 17.49 10.20 -34.61
CA ALA A 34 17.55 9.54 -35.90
C ALA A 34 16.20 9.67 -36.62
N PRO A 35 16.17 9.97 -37.94
CA PRO A 35 14.94 10.02 -38.70
C PRO A 35 14.32 8.62 -38.80
N GLY A 36 13.09 8.45 -38.32
CA GLY A 36 12.34 7.20 -38.41
C GLY A 36 10.85 7.40 -38.12
N ARG A 37 9.98 6.59 -38.76
CA ARG A 37 8.54 6.57 -38.47
C ARG A 37 8.29 5.97 -37.07
N PRO A 38 7.31 6.47 -36.30
CA PRO A 38 6.89 5.85 -35.05
C PRO A 38 6.55 4.38 -35.32
N ARG A 39 7.17 3.46 -34.57
CA ARG A 39 6.82 2.05 -34.59
C ARG A 39 6.18 1.72 -33.26
N GLU A 40 5.09 0.95 -33.31
CA GLU A 40 4.50 0.38 -32.11
C GLU A 40 5.54 -0.49 -31.41
N LEU A 41 5.69 -0.31 -30.10
CA LEU A 41 6.47 -1.23 -29.29
C LEU A 41 5.81 -2.60 -29.39
N PRO A 42 6.56 -3.67 -29.71
CA PRO A 42 5.99 -5.01 -29.69
C PRO A 42 5.29 -5.25 -28.35
N PRO A 43 4.05 -5.77 -28.35
CA PRO A 43 3.36 -6.07 -27.09
C PRO A 43 4.26 -6.98 -26.27
N HIS A 44 4.37 -6.68 -24.98
CA HIS A 44 5.15 -7.51 -24.07
C HIS A 44 4.57 -8.92 -24.10
N ARG A 45 5.22 -9.83 -24.83
CA ARG A 45 5.07 -11.25 -24.55
C ARG A 45 5.77 -11.46 -23.23
N PRO A 46 5.06 -11.77 -22.12
CA PRO A 46 5.74 -12.25 -20.94
C PRO A 46 6.46 -13.53 -21.36
N ARG A 47 7.75 -13.40 -21.69
CA ARG A 47 8.64 -14.55 -21.53
C ARG A 47 8.47 -14.87 -20.05
N ARG A 48 7.92 -16.06 -19.76
CA ARG A 48 7.84 -16.58 -18.39
C ARG A 48 9.10 -16.11 -17.70
N VAL A 49 8.94 -15.22 -16.71
CA VAL A 49 10.05 -14.95 -15.80
C VAL A 49 10.34 -16.33 -15.27
N ARG A 50 11.41 -16.97 -15.76
CA ARG A 50 11.91 -18.16 -15.10
C ARG A 50 12.19 -17.63 -13.71
N ALA A 51 11.36 -18.04 -12.75
CA ALA A 51 11.65 -17.81 -11.35
C ALA A 51 13.10 -18.24 -11.21
N HIS A 52 13.99 -17.27 -10.96
CA HIS A 52 15.32 -17.65 -10.54
C HIS A 52 15.07 -18.36 -9.21
N ARG A 53 15.10 -19.70 -9.25
CA ARG A 53 15.37 -20.56 -8.10
C ARG A 53 16.78 -20.23 -7.64
N ARG A 54 17.04 -19.00 -7.19
CA ARG A 54 18.14 -18.74 -6.29
C ARG A 54 17.60 -19.06 -4.92
N ALA A 55 17.95 -20.27 -4.50
CA ALA A 55 17.69 -20.86 -3.22
C ALA A 55 18.14 -19.91 -2.08
N GLY A 56 17.24 -19.02 -1.66
CA GLY A 56 17.01 -18.91 -0.23
C GLY A 56 16.31 -20.21 0.18
N ARG A 57 16.78 -20.87 1.23
CA ARG A 57 16.26 -22.16 1.72
C ARG A 57 14.82 -22.04 2.23
N GLY A 58 13.86 -21.77 1.35
CA GLY A 58 12.50 -22.26 1.46
C GLY A 58 12.43 -23.47 0.55
N ALA A 59 12.27 -24.66 1.11
CA ALA A 59 12.18 -25.90 0.35
C ALA A 59 11.17 -25.74 -0.81
N ASP A 60 11.51 -26.25 -2.00
CA ASP A 60 10.55 -26.47 -3.07
C ASP A 60 9.48 -27.45 -2.52
N LEU A 61 8.41 -26.92 -1.91
CA LEU A 61 7.29 -27.70 -1.39
C LEU A 61 6.56 -28.38 -2.54
N ALA A 62 6.17 -29.65 -2.36
CA ALA A 62 5.56 -30.43 -3.43
C ALA A 62 4.18 -29.87 -3.81
N PRO A 63 3.67 -30.13 -5.03
CA PRO A 63 2.34 -29.66 -5.48
C PRO A 63 1.14 -30.08 -4.61
N GLY A 64 1.34 -30.99 -3.64
CA GLY A 64 0.34 -31.44 -2.66
C GLY A 64 0.36 -30.72 -1.31
N ASP A 65 1.29 -29.77 -1.09
CA ASP A 65 1.55 -29.14 0.22
C ASP A 65 1.09 -27.67 0.24
N ARG A 66 0.00 -27.35 -0.47
CA ARG A 66 -0.47 -25.97 -0.62
C ARG A 66 -1.98 -25.89 -0.61
N VAL A 67 -2.50 -24.94 0.16
CA VAL A 67 -3.90 -24.55 0.14
C VAL A 67 -4.14 -23.68 -1.11
N THR A 68 -5.21 -24.01 -1.85
CA THR A 68 -5.71 -23.22 -2.97
C THR A 68 -6.79 -22.28 -2.47
N VAL A 69 -6.60 -20.99 -2.73
CA VAL A 69 -7.62 -19.95 -2.47
C VAL A 69 -8.20 -19.51 -3.80
N ARG A 70 -9.44 -19.90 -4.08
CA ARG A 70 -10.15 -19.51 -5.31
C ARG A 70 -10.96 -18.25 -5.06
N ILE A 71 -10.70 -17.20 -5.82
CA ILE A 71 -11.46 -15.95 -5.75
C ILE A 71 -12.78 -16.14 -6.52
N LEU A 72 -13.90 -16.07 -5.81
CA LEU A 72 -15.24 -16.13 -6.39
C LEU A 72 -15.72 -14.73 -6.81
N ASP A 73 -15.45 -13.75 -5.95
CA ASP A 73 -15.63 -12.32 -6.20
C ASP A 73 -14.43 -11.58 -5.61
N ALA A 74 -13.89 -10.58 -6.30
CA ALA A 74 -12.67 -9.90 -5.88
C ALA A 74 -12.92 -8.60 -5.09
N GLY A 75 -14.16 -8.12 -5.00
CA GLY A 75 -14.44 -6.74 -4.63
C GLY A 75 -13.94 -5.73 -5.69
N PRO A 76 -14.07 -4.42 -5.43
CA PRO A 76 -13.72 -3.38 -6.39
C PRO A 76 -12.20 -3.23 -6.56
N LEU A 77 -11.42 -3.44 -5.49
CA LEU A 77 -9.97 -3.38 -5.53
C LEU A 77 -9.36 -4.20 -4.39
N THR A 78 -9.00 -5.44 -4.71
CA THR A 78 -8.21 -6.32 -3.84
C THR A 78 -6.85 -6.61 -4.47
N THR A 79 -5.77 -6.41 -3.73
CA THR A 79 -4.40 -6.65 -4.19
C THR A 79 -3.60 -7.47 -3.19
N VAL A 80 -2.56 -8.14 -3.66
CA VAL A 80 -1.59 -8.80 -2.78
C VAL A 80 -0.56 -7.78 -2.33
N GLN A 81 -0.32 -7.67 -1.03
CA GLN A 81 0.67 -6.76 -0.45
C GLN A 81 1.59 -7.53 0.50
N ASP A 82 2.88 -7.24 0.48
CA ASP A 82 3.81 -7.46 1.60
C ASP A 82 4.24 -6.10 2.18
N LEU A 83 5.28 -6.02 3.01
CA LEU A 83 5.73 -4.74 3.57
C LEU A 83 6.34 -3.74 2.55
N GLY A 84 6.38 -4.12 1.27
CA GLY A 84 6.78 -3.28 0.16
C GLY A 84 8.19 -3.58 -0.37
N ARG A 85 8.58 -2.75 -1.34
CA ARG A 85 9.75 -2.90 -2.22
C ARG A 85 10.70 -1.71 -2.08
N PRO A 86 11.40 -1.59 -0.95
CA PRO A 86 12.32 -0.47 -0.74
C PRO A 86 13.51 -0.52 -1.70
N GLY A 87 14.22 0.60 -1.84
CA GLY A 87 15.49 0.69 -2.58
C GLY A 87 15.38 1.05 -4.07
N HIS A 88 14.17 1.03 -4.65
CA HIS A 88 13.98 1.26 -6.09
C HIS A 88 13.38 2.63 -6.45
N LEU A 89 13.10 3.48 -5.45
CA LEU A 89 12.47 4.79 -5.67
C LEU A 89 13.29 5.70 -6.59
N ARG A 90 14.63 5.59 -6.54
CA ARG A 90 15.55 6.31 -7.45
C ARG A 90 15.35 5.98 -8.94
N TYR A 91 14.65 4.89 -9.25
CA TYR A 91 14.31 4.46 -10.61
C TYR A 91 12.84 4.74 -10.97
N GLY A 92 12.12 5.48 -10.14
CA GLY A 92 10.69 5.75 -10.33
C GLY A 92 9.78 4.59 -9.93
N ILE A 93 10.29 3.58 -9.21
CA ILE A 93 9.48 2.44 -8.74
C ILE A 93 9.14 2.67 -7.27
N PRO A 94 7.85 2.87 -6.91
CA PRO A 94 7.47 3.06 -5.53
C PRO A 94 7.62 1.77 -4.72
N PRO A 95 7.76 1.87 -3.38
CA PRO A 95 7.77 0.70 -2.51
C PRO A 95 6.46 -0.09 -2.56
N SER A 96 5.31 0.57 -2.75
CA SER A 96 4.00 -0.04 -2.51
C SER A 96 3.91 -0.57 -1.07
N GLY A 97 3.26 -1.71 -0.86
CA GLY A 97 2.97 -2.23 0.48
C GLY A 97 1.58 -1.82 0.97
N PRO A 98 1.17 -2.28 2.15
CA PRO A 98 -0.10 -1.92 2.75
C PRO A 98 -0.10 -0.43 3.09
N LEU A 99 -1.23 0.24 2.82
CA LEU A 99 -1.39 1.65 3.21
C LEU A 99 -1.54 1.78 4.74
N ASP A 100 -2.30 0.89 5.36
CA ASP A 100 -2.41 0.72 6.81
C ASP A 100 -1.53 -0.46 7.27
N ARG A 101 -0.27 -0.13 7.54
CA ARG A 101 0.79 -1.09 7.94
C ARG A 101 0.49 -1.77 9.28
N GLU A 102 -0.15 -1.08 10.22
CA GLU A 102 -0.43 -1.63 11.55
C GLU A 102 -1.47 -2.75 11.44
N SER A 103 -2.61 -2.49 10.80
CA SER A 103 -3.64 -3.50 10.58
C SER A 103 -3.10 -4.70 9.80
N PHE A 104 -2.29 -4.45 8.77
CA PHE A 104 -1.63 -5.50 7.99
C PHE A 104 -0.73 -6.40 8.84
N ARG A 105 0.14 -5.81 9.68
CA ARG A 105 1.02 -6.56 10.58
C ARG A 105 0.20 -7.39 11.56
N LEU A 106 -0.82 -6.82 12.18
CA LEU A 106 -1.67 -7.52 13.14
C LEU A 106 -2.43 -8.68 12.50
N ALA A 107 -2.92 -8.56 11.26
CA ALA A 107 -3.51 -9.69 10.53
C ALA A 107 -2.52 -10.86 10.39
N ASN A 108 -1.28 -10.55 9.99
CA ASN A 108 -0.23 -11.56 9.85
C ASN A 108 0.14 -12.19 11.19
N ARG A 109 0.36 -11.39 12.23
CA ARG A 109 0.73 -11.90 13.54
C ARG A 109 -0.38 -12.77 14.16
N LEU A 110 -1.67 -12.42 13.98
CA LEU A 110 -2.80 -13.22 14.43
C LEU A 110 -2.72 -14.66 13.91
N VAL A 111 -2.46 -14.84 12.61
CA VAL A 111 -2.30 -16.18 12.01
C VAL A 111 -0.90 -16.79 12.19
N GLY A 112 0.00 -16.14 12.93
CA GLY A 112 1.34 -16.66 13.24
C GLY A 112 2.41 -16.39 12.19
N ASN A 113 2.12 -15.54 11.22
CA ASN A 113 3.11 -15.13 10.23
C ASN A 113 4.06 -14.08 10.80
N ALA A 114 5.24 -13.98 10.18
CA ALA A 114 6.07 -12.79 10.30
C ALA A 114 5.34 -11.56 9.72
N ASP A 115 5.66 -10.37 10.23
CA ASP A 115 5.09 -9.07 9.82
C ASP A 115 5.09 -8.82 8.31
N GLY A 116 6.06 -9.41 7.59
CA GLY A 116 6.28 -9.24 6.15
C GLY A 116 5.58 -10.26 5.24
N ALA A 117 4.84 -11.23 5.80
CA ALA A 117 4.18 -12.23 4.96
C ALA A 117 3.10 -11.59 4.07
N ALA A 118 3.01 -12.05 2.82
CA ALA A 118 2.08 -11.47 1.87
C ALA A 118 0.63 -11.78 2.26
N ALA A 119 -0.21 -10.77 2.24
CA ALA A 119 -1.62 -10.83 2.57
C ALA A 119 -2.44 -10.01 1.56
N LEU A 120 -3.76 -10.09 1.63
CA LEU A 120 -4.64 -9.29 0.79
C LEU A 120 -4.89 -7.93 1.43
N GLU A 121 -4.76 -6.85 0.66
CA GLU A 121 -5.33 -5.54 0.97
C GLU A 121 -6.60 -5.35 0.16
N CYS A 122 -7.70 -5.04 0.85
CA CYS A 122 -9.05 -4.94 0.29
C CYS A 122 -9.59 -3.51 0.48
N THR A 123 -9.96 -2.84 -0.60
CA THR A 123 -10.49 -1.46 -0.56
C THR A 123 -12.01 -1.47 -0.70
N TYR A 124 -12.73 -0.79 0.20
CA TYR A 124 -14.21 -0.67 0.29
C TYR A 124 -15.02 -1.94 0.51
N MET A 125 -14.63 -3.08 -0.04
CA MET A 125 -15.18 -4.39 0.28
C MET A 125 -14.16 -5.43 -0.17
N GLY A 126 -14.03 -6.50 0.60
CA GLY A 126 -13.07 -7.53 0.28
C GLY A 126 -13.64 -8.64 -0.59
N PRO A 127 -12.82 -9.66 -0.86
CA PRO A 127 -13.21 -10.75 -1.73
C PRO A 127 -14.23 -11.67 -1.06
N ARG A 128 -14.93 -12.42 -1.91
CA ARG A 128 -15.50 -13.72 -1.57
C ARG A 128 -14.58 -14.79 -2.14
N PHE A 129 -14.06 -15.68 -1.31
CA PHE A 129 -13.16 -16.74 -1.74
C PHE A 129 -13.48 -18.08 -1.09
N GLN A 130 -13.07 -19.16 -1.74
CA GLN A 130 -13.19 -20.52 -1.24
C GLN A 130 -11.81 -21.13 -1.05
N VAL A 131 -11.63 -21.91 0.01
CA VAL A 131 -10.41 -22.71 0.25
C VAL A 131 -10.66 -24.18 -0.04
N ASP A 132 -9.69 -24.89 -0.60
CA ASP A 132 -9.82 -26.32 -0.94
C ASP A 132 -9.31 -27.27 0.15
N ARG A 133 -8.57 -26.73 1.13
CA ARG A 133 -7.95 -27.47 2.24
C ARG A 133 -8.10 -26.66 3.54
N PRO A 134 -8.00 -27.31 4.70
CA PRO A 134 -8.01 -26.60 5.97
C PRO A 134 -6.88 -25.57 6.04
N CYS A 135 -7.19 -24.37 6.50
CA CYS A 135 -6.22 -23.31 6.72
C CYS A 135 -6.74 -22.33 7.78
N ALA A 136 -5.93 -21.36 8.17
CA ALA A 136 -6.39 -20.30 9.06
C ALA A 136 -6.21 -18.93 8.41
N ILE A 137 -7.12 -18.01 8.73
CA ILE A 137 -7.08 -16.62 8.27
C ILE A 137 -7.27 -15.66 9.45
N ALA A 138 -6.94 -14.40 9.25
CA ALA A 138 -7.39 -13.31 10.12
C ALA A 138 -7.79 -12.12 9.27
N VAL A 139 -8.81 -11.37 9.73
CA VAL A 139 -9.29 -10.16 9.09
C VAL A 139 -9.19 -8.97 10.04
N THR A 140 -8.47 -7.93 9.63
CA THR A 140 -8.24 -6.68 10.40
C THR A 140 -8.52 -5.43 9.55
N GLY A 141 -8.30 -4.25 10.13
CA GLY A 141 -8.53 -2.96 9.47
C GLY A 141 -9.96 -2.47 9.60
N ALA A 142 -10.51 -1.97 8.50
CA ALA A 142 -11.84 -1.39 8.41
C ALA A 142 -12.93 -2.31 8.98
N ALA A 143 -13.99 -1.71 9.52
CA ALA A 143 -15.08 -2.38 10.20
C ALA A 143 -16.04 -3.13 9.25
N ALA A 144 -15.49 -4.06 8.47
CA ALA A 144 -16.18 -4.93 7.53
C ALA A 144 -16.84 -6.13 8.24
N PRO A 145 -18.09 -6.48 7.90
CA PRO A 145 -18.63 -7.77 8.34
C PRO A 145 -17.88 -8.90 7.62
N VAL A 146 -17.58 -9.97 8.34
CA VAL A 146 -16.96 -11.19 7.78
C VAL A 146 -17.93 -12.34 7.97
N THR A 147 -18.11 -13.15 6.94
CA THR A 147 -18.90 -14.38 7.06
C THR A 147 -18.13 -15.59 6.56
N VAL A 148 -18.34 -16.73 7.20
CA VAL A 148 -17.88 -18.06 6.76
C VAL A 148 -19.13 -18.90 6.47
N ASN A 149 -19.27 -19.37 5.24
CA ASN A 149 -20.45 -20.09 4.76
C ASN A 149 -21.79 -19.37 5.03
N GLY A 150 -21.78 -18.03 4.99
CA GLY A 150 -22.95 -17.20 5.25
C GLY A 150 -23.22 -16.88 6.72
N VAL A 151 -22.50 -17.50 7.66
CA VAL A 151 -22.61 -17.24 9.10
C VAL A 151 -21.61 -16.16 9.50
N GLU A 152 -22.03 -15.20 10.34
CA GLU A 152 -21.15 -14.15 10.84
C GLU A 152 -19.95 -14.72 11.60
N ALA A 153 -18.76 -14.19 11.31
CA ALA A 153 -17.50 -14.58 11.93
C ALA A 153 -16.80 -13.35 12.53
N PRO A 154 -16.11 -13.51 13.67
CA PRO A 154 -15.41 -12.41 14.32
C PRO A 154 -14.23 -11.92 13.48
N ARG A 155 -13.86 -10.65 13.69
CA ARG A 155 -12.62 -10.04 13.19
C ARG A 155 -11.59 -9.96 14.29
N TRP A 156 -10.36 -9.58 13.93
CA TRP A 156 -9.25 -9.42 14.88
C TRP A 156 -8.96 -10.70 15.67
N THR A 157 -9.26 -11.85 15.09
CA THR A 157 -8.96 -13.16 15.65
C THR A 157 -8.63 -14.14 14.53
N THR A 158 -8.02 -15.26 14.90
CA THR A 158 -7.71 -16.37 14.01
C THR A 158 -8.98 -17.17 13.73
N LEU A 159 -9.36 -17.24 12.46
CA LEU A 159 -10.46 -18.08 11.97
C LEU A 159 -9.88 -19.34 11.34
N VAL A 160 -10.24 -20.51 11.86
CA VAL A 160 -9.86 -21.80 11.28
C VAL A 160 -10.93 -22.22 10.27
N LEU A 161 -10.52 -22.40 9.02
CA LEU A 161 -11.36 -22.81 7.90
C LEU A 161 -11.17 -24.29 7.61
N ARG A 162 -12.23 -24.93 7.14
CA ARG A 162 -12.23 -26.29 6.61
C ARG A 162 -12.15 -26.27 5.08
N ALA A 163 -11.78 -27.41 4.50
CA ALA A 163 -11.88 -27.60 3.07
C ALA A 163 -13.31 -27.32 2.57
N GLY A 164 -13.42 -26.50 1.52
CA GLY A 164 -14.70 -26.10 0.93
C GLY A 164 -15.32 -24.83 1.54
N ASP A 165 -14.82 -24.33 2.67
CA ASP A 165 -15.36 -23.13 3.30
C ASP A 165 -15.23 -21.91 2.38
N THR A 166 -16.30 -21.12 2.35
CA THR A 166 -16.37 -19.86 1.62
C THR A 166 -16.40 -18.70 2.58
N VAL A 167 -15.42 -17.80 2.45
CA VAL A 167 -15.33 -16.57 3.25
C VAL A 167 -15.78 -15.38 2.41
N ARG A 168 -16.48 -14.43 3.03
CA ARG A 168 -16.81 -13.15 2.44
C ARG A 168 -16.41 -12.01 3.37
N VAL A 169 -15.72 -11.01 2.83
CA VAL A 169 -15.45 -9.74 3.52
C VAL A 169 -16.36 -8.67 2.91
N GLY A 170 -17.35 -8.21 3.67
CA GLY A 170 -18.36 -7.26 3.18
C GLY A 170 -17.88 -5.80 3.15
N ALA A 171 -18.84 -4.89 2.92
CA ALA A 171 -18.58 -3.46 2.95
C ALA A 171 -18.48 -2.94 4.40
N PRO A 172 -17.45 -2.14 4.76
CA PRO A 172 -17.22 -1.69 6.11
C PRO A 172 -18.13 -0.54 6.51
N ARG A 173 -18.60 -0.59 7.75
CA ARG A 173 -19.36 0.51 8.37
C ARG A 173 -18.48 1.76 8.52
N ALA A 174 -17.23 1.57 8.97
CA ALA A 174 -16.22 2.60 9.11
C ALA A 174 -14.86 2.11 8.58
N GLY A 175 -14.03 3.02 8.06
CA GLY A 175 -12.78 2.67 7.40
C GLY A 175 -12.96 2.27 5.92
N VAL A 176 -11.85 2.10 5.23
CA VAL A 176 -11.78 1.76 3.79
C VAL A 176 -11.02 0.46 3.55
N LEU A 177 -9.95 0.21 4.31
CA LEU A 177 -8.98 -0.84 4.04
C LEU A 177 -9.11 -1.99 5.03
N SER A 178 -9.42 -3.18 4.53
CA SER A 178 -9.36 -4.43 5.31
C SER A 178 -8.19 -5.29 4.84
N TYR A 179 -7.62 -6.08 5.75
CA TYR A 179 -6.54 -7.00 5.44
C TYR A 179 -6.96 -8.43 5.72
N VAL A 180 -6.66 -9.35 4.79
CA VAL A 180 -6.88 -10.79 4.97
C VAL A 180 -5.55 -11.50 4.89
N ALA A 181 -5.06 -11.95 6.04
CA ALA A 181 -3.86 -12.78 6.13
C ALA A 181 -4.24 -14.25 6.16
N PHE A 182 -3.40 -15.09 5.56
CA PHE A 182 -3.52 -16.55 5.57
C PHE A 182 -2.31 -17.10 6.33
N SER A 183 -2.50 -18.07 7.24
CA SER A 183 -1.38 -18.75 7.89
C SER A 183 -0.44 -19.36 6.83
N GLY A 184 0.85 -19.05 6.89
CA GLY A 184 1.85 -19.38 5.86
C GLY A 184 2.10 -18.27 4.83
N GLY A 185 1.18 -17.31 4.71
CA GLY A 185 1.26 -16.19 3.76
C GLY A 185 0.95 -16.59 2.31
N LEU A 186 0.74 -15.60 1.45
CA LEU A 186 0.46 -15.84 0.03
C LEU A 186 1.75 -16.10 -0.75
N ASP A 187 1.81 -17.25 -1.43
CA ASP A 187 2.91 -17.58 -2.33
C ASP A 187 2.67 -17.01 -3.74
N VAL A 188 3.08 -15.77 -3.90
CA VAL A 188 3.23 -15.12 -5.22
C VAL A 188 4.71 -14.82 -5.50
N PRO A 189 5.12 -14.71 -6.77
CA PRO A 189 6.52 -14.45 -7.12
C PRO A 189 7.04 -13.13 -6.51
N LEU A 190 8.30 -13.14 -6.07
CA LEU A 190 9.02 -11.92 -5.72
C LEU A 190 9.36 -11.15 -7.00
N VAL A 191 9.03 -9.87 -7.02
CA VAL A 191 9.45 -8.93 -8.06
C VAL A 191 10.25 -7.83 -7.38
N LEU A 192 11.53 -7.72 -7.72
CA LEU A 192 12.47 -6.77 -7.11
C LEU A 192 12.52 -6.87 -5.58
N GLY A 193 12.45 -8.09 -5.05
CA GLY A 193 12.54 -8.37 -3.61
C GLY A 193 11.24 -8.22 -2.83
N SER A 194 10.09 -8.04 -3.49
CA SER A 194 8.79 -7.88 -2.83
C SER A 194 7.64 -8.51 -3.62
N ARG A 195 6.63 -8.96 -2.88
CA ARG A 195 5.35 -9.51 -3.35
C ARG A 195 4.26 -8.44 -3.51
N SER A 196 4.49 -7.19 -3.10
CA SER A 196 3.50 -6.13 -3.23
C SER A 196 3.13 -5.80 -4.67
N THR A 197 1.84 -5.70 -4.94
CA THR A 197 1.29 -5.21 -6.21
C THR A 197 1.50 -3.70 -6.34
N TYR A 198 2.15 -3.28 -7.42
CA TYR A 198 2.09 -1.92 -7.96
C TYR A 198 1.31 -1.93 -9.28
N ALA A 199 0.01 -1.65 -9.20
CA ALA A 199 -0.92 -1.87 -10.32
C ALA A 199 -0.61 -0.99 -11.54
N ARG A 200 -0.27 0.29 -11.31
CA ARG A 200 0.04 1.24 -12.39
C ARG A 200 1.28 0.82 -13.19
N GLY A 201 2.28 0.24 -12.52
CA GLY A 201 3.48 -0.30 -13.16
C GLY A 201 3.37 -1.76 -13.61
N ARG A 202 2.26 -2.44 -13.32
CA ARG A 202 2.07 -3.89 -13.53
C ARG A 202 3.20 -4.75 -12.91
N LEU A 203 3.55 -4.47 -11.66
CA LEU A 203 4.62 -5.18 -10.93
C LEU A 203 4.10 -5.89 -9.68
N GLY A 204 4.67 -7.06 -9.37
CA GLY A 204 4.43 -7.80 -8.13
C GLY A 204 3.04 -8.41 -8.00
N GLY A 205 2.75 -8.98 -6.83
CA GLY A 205 1.48 -9.66 -6.55
C GLY A 205 1.11 -10.74 -7.56
N LEU A 206 -0.18 -10.84 -7.86
CA LEU A 206 -0.67 -11.68 -8.95
C LEU A 206 -0.67 -10.86 -10.25
N GLU A 207 0.32 -11.11 -11.11
CA GLU A 207 0.44 -10.51 -12.45
C GLU A 207 0.47 -8.96 -12.47
N GLY A 208 0.84 -8.33 -11.36
CA GLY A 208 0.92 -6.87 -11.27
C GLY A 208 -0.43 -6.16 -11.27
N ARG A 209 -1.53 -6.84 -10.90
CA ARG A 209 -2.88 -6.29 -10.98
C ARG A 209 -3.71 -6.57 -9.73
N ALA A 210 -4.88 -5.95 -9.69
CA ALA A 210 -5.95 -6.36 -8.78
C ALA A 210 -6.43 -7.77 -9.12
N LEU A 211 -6.92 -8.47 -8.09
CA LEU A 211 -7.55 -9.77 -8.23
C LEU A 211 -8.85 -9.66 -9.03
N ARG A 212 -9.26 -10.79 -9.61
CA ARG A 212 -10.47 -10.96 -10.41
C ARG A 212 -11.18 -12.27 -10.04
N PRO A 213 -12.49 -12.38 -10.28
CA PRO A 213 -13.18 -13.67 -10.22
C PRO A 213 -12.45 -14.74 -11.03
N GLY A 214 -12.29 -15.93 -10.45
CA GLY A 214 -11.59 -17.05 -11.06
C GLY A 214 -10.08 -17.10 -10.79
N ASP A 215 -9.48 -16.02 -10.27
CA ASP A 215 -8.08 -16.06 -9.85
C ASP A 215 -7.86 -17.11 -8.75
N VAL A 216 -6.67 -17.71 -8.77
CA VAL A 216 -6.26 -18.73 -7.82
C VAL A 216 -4.96 -18.29 -7.15
N LEU A 217 -4.99 -18.18 -5.83
CA LEU A 217 -3.81 -17.95 -5.00
C LEU A 217 -3.39 -19.24 -4.30
N ARG A 218 -2.11 -19.32 -3.94
CA ARG A 218 -1.53 -20.45 -3.21
C ARG A 218 -1.02 -19.98 -1.86
N VAL A 219 -1.26 -20.80 -0.85
CA VAL A 219 -0.73 -20.60 0.51
C VAL A 219 0.10 -21.84 0.84
N PRO A 220 1.37 -21.72 1.26
CA PRO A 220 2.14 -22.86 1.73
C PRO A 220 1.43 -23.57 2.89
N ASP A 221 1.45 -24.91 2.92
CA ASP A 221 0.99 -25.65 4.09
C ASP A 221 1.83 -25.27 5.32
N GLY A 222 1.16 -25.16 6.47
CA GLY A 222 1.76 -24.90 7.77
C GLY A 222 0.94 -25.56 8.86
N PRO A 223 1.52 -25.81 10.04
CA PRO A 223 0.77 -26.38 11.16
C PRO A 223 -0.42 -25.46 11.51
N PRO A 224 -1.55 -26.03 11.99
CA PRO A 224 -2.71 -25.23 12.39
C PRO A 224 -2.26 -24.21 13.44
N PRO A 225 -2.47 -22.90 13.22
CA PRO A 225 -2.00 -21.91 14.16
C PRO A 225 -2.80 -21.98 15.46
N VAL A 226 -2.14 -21.59 16.55
CA VAL A 226 -2.79 -21.28 17.82
C VAL A 226 -3.81 -20.16 17.56
N VAL A 227 -5.04 -20.32 18.05
CA VAL A 227 -6.05 -19.27 17.95
C VAL A 227 -5.61 -18.09 18.81
N ARG A 228 -5.46 -16.93 18.18
CA ARG A 228 -5.17 -15.65 18.83
C ARG A 228 -6.30 -14.66 18.58
N ALA A 229 -6.53 -13.74 19.48
CA ALA A 229 -7.52 -12.69 19.38
C ALA A 229 -6.98 -11.36 19.93
N LEU A 230 -7.42 -10.27 19.32
CA LEU A 230 -7.14 -8.92 19.79
C LEU A 230 -8.46 -8.19 19.97
N ALA A 231 -8.51 -7.35 20.99
CA ALA A 231 -9.57 -6.36 21.08
C ALA A 231 -9.52 -5.49 19.81
N PRO A 232 -10.62 -5.38 19.04
CA PRO A 232 -10.64 -4.51 17.87
C PRO A 232 -10.34 -3.05 18.27
N PRO A 233 -9.40 -2.36 17.61
CA PRO A 233 -9.17 -0.96 17.88
C PRO A 233 -10.39 -0.13 17.50
N PRO A 234 -10.56 1.07 18.10
CA PRO A 234 -11.60 2.00 17.70
C PRO A 234 -11.57 2.27 16.18
N PRO A 235 -12.72 2.25 15.49
CA PRO A 235 -12.75 2.43 14.05
C PRO A 235 -12.28 3.84 13.65
N VAL A 236 -11.40 3.91 12.66
CA VAL A 236 -10.94 5.16 12.02
C VAL A 236 -11.74 5.42 10.74
N GLY A 237 -11.90 6.69 10.36
CA GLY A 237 -12.63 7.06 9.13
C GLY A 237 -14.15 6.92 9.23
N GLY A 238 -14.67 7.05 10.47
CA GLY A 238 -16.11 7.19 10.74
C GLY A 238 -16.61 8.61 10.45
N GLU A 239 -17.58 9.09 11.25
CA GLU A 239 -18.18 10.42 11.04
C GLU A 239 -17.33 11.57 11.59
N ALA A 240 -16.56 11.29 12.64
CA ALA A 240 -15.66 12.26 13.26
C ALA A 240 -14.48 12.62 12.37
N GLU A 241 -13.96 13.84 12.55
CA GLU A 241 -12.78 14.31 11.85
C GLU A 241 -11.55 13.47 12.23
N THR A 242 -10.82 13.00 11.22
CA THR A 242 -9.60 12.21 11.44
C THR A 242 -8.42 13.14 11.63
N ARG A 243 -7.90 13.21 12.86
CA ARG A 243 -6.66 13.93 13.16
C ARG A 243 -5.43 13.16 12.65
N VAL A 244 -4.57 13.86 11.92
CA VAL A 244 -3.32 13.37 11.31
C VAL A 244 -2.17 14.28 11.71
N ARG A 245 -1.10 13.73 12.28
CA ARG A 245 0.07 14.48 12.73
C ARG A 245 1.07 14.66 11.59
N VAL A 246 1.62 15.87 11.49
CA VAL A 246 2.52 16.28 10.41
C VAL A 246 3.76 16.98 10.97
N VAL A 247 4.88 16.83 10.29
CA VAL A 247 6.07 17.67 10.48
C VAL A 247 6.09 18.71 9.38
N LEU A 248 6.19 20.00 9.71
CA LEU A 248 6.24 21.07 8.71
C LEU A 248 7.52 20.96 7.86
N GLY A 249 7.40 21.27 6.58
CA GLY A 249 8.48 21.18 5.60
C GLY A 249 8.43 19.92 4.72
N PRO A 250 9.39 19.79 3.77
CA PRO A 250 10.66 20.52 3.71
C PRO A 250 10.61 21.94 3.10
N GLN A 251 9.49 22.37 2.49
CA GLN A 251 9.37 23.71 1.89
C GLN A 251 8.34 24.60 2.61
N ALA A 252 8.26 24.51 3.95
CA ALA A 252 7.34 25.34 4.73
C ALA A 252 7.61 26.84 4.56
N ASP A 253 8.88 27.22 4.34
CA ASP A 253 9.35 28.58 4.04
C ASP A 253 8.83 29.15 2.71
N ARG A 254 8.22 28.30 1.86
CA ARG A 254 7.56 28.73 0.61
C ARG A 254 6.08 29.02 0.77
N PHE A 255 5.55 28.90 1.98
CA PHE A 255 4.17 29.23 2.32
C PHE A 255 4.15 30.47 3.21
N THR A 256 3.03 31.20 3.19
CA THR A 256 2.86 32.33 4.11
C THR A 256 2.49 31.83 5.51
N ASP A 257 2.67 32.66 6.53
CA ASP A 257 2.18 32.34 7.88
C ASP A 257 0.67 32.10 7.91
N GLU A 258 -0.08 32.79 7.04
CA GLU A 258 -1.50 32.51 6.81
C GLU A 258 -1.71 31.11 6.21
N GLY A 259 -0.96 30.71 5.18
CA GLY A 259 -1.04 29.38 4.60
C GLY A 259 -0.76 28.27 5.60
N LEU A 260 0.25 28.45 6.46
CA LEU A 260 0.56 27.50 7.54
C LEU A 260 -0.56 27.44 8.59
N ARG A 261 -1.13 28.58 8.98
CA ARG A 261 -2.30 28.63 9.87
C ARG A 261 -3.52 27.96 9.23
N THR A 262 -3.76 28.18 7.95
CA THR A 262 -4.86 27.55 7.21
C THR A 262 -4.72 26.03 7.18
N LEU A 263 -3.52 25.50 6.90
CA LEU A 263 -3.24 24.06 6.92
C LEU A 263 -3.58 23.42 8.27
N LEU A 264 -3.19 24.06 9.37
CA LEU A 264 -3.29 23.49 10.72
C LEU A 264 -4.63 23.81 11.42
N GLY A 265 -5.33 24.85 10.97
CA GLY A 265 -6.58 25.33 11.55
C GLY A 265 -7.84 24.91 10.81
N SER A 266 -7.72 24.25 9.65
CA SER A 266 -8.86 23.86 8.80
C SER A 266 -9.07 22.36 8.73
N ALA A 267 -10.31 21.97 8.49
CA ALA A 267 -10.66 20.62 8.08
C ALA A 267 -10.71 20.51 6.56
N TYR A 268 -10.16 19.42 6.03
CA TYR A 268 -10.11 19.13 4.60
C TYR A 268 -10.87 17.84 4.28
N GLU A 269 -11.74 17.89 3.28
CA GLU A 269 -12.54 16.76 2.83
C GLU A 269 -11.72 15.85 1.90
N MET A 270 -11.73 14.54 2.15
CA MET A 270 -11.16 13.54 1.24
C MET A 270 -11.96 13.50 -0.07
N THR A 271 -11.31 13.68 -1.22
CA THR A 271 -12.00 13.63 -2.51
C THR A 271 -12.08 12.22 -3.08
N ARG A 272 -12.97 12.02 -4.06
CA ARG A 272 -13.15 10.73 -4.78
C ARG A 272 -11.99 10.36 -5.69
N GLU A 273 -11.10 11.31 -5.99
CA GLU A 273 -9.91 11.09 -6.81
C GLU A 273 -8.73 10.51 -6.02
N SER A 274 -8.92 10.28 -4.72
CA SER A 274 -7.91 9.73 -3.83
C SER A 274 -7.69 8.24 -4.08
N ASP A 275 -6.43 7.85 -4.16
CA ASP A 275 -6.00 6.47 -4.40
C ASP A 275 -4.69 6.16 -3.63
N ARG A 276 -4.09 5.01 -3.91
CA ARG A 276 -2.83 4.59 -3.27
C ARG A 276 -1.62 5.48 -3.63
N MET A 277 -1.72 6.34 -4.64
CA MET A 277 -0.67 7.30 -4.98
C MET A 277 -0.76 8.57 -4.16
N GLY A 278 -1.98 9.06 -3.92
CA GLY A 278 -2.19 10.24 -3.11
C GLY A 278 -3.61 10.41 -2.60
N ALA A 279 -3.72 10.85 -1.35
CA ALA A 279 -4.95 11.38 -0.79
C ALA A 279 -5.09 12.84 -1.20
N ARG A 280 -6.07 13.12 -2.05
CA ARG A 280 -6.42 14.45 -2.53
C ARG A 280 -7.48 15.01 -1.61
N LEU A 281 -7.23 16.21 -1.12
CA LEU A 281 -8.07 16.82 -0.11
C LEU A 281 -8.60 18.16 -0.61
N HIS A 282 -9.85 18.46 -0.31
CA HIS A 282 -10.51 19.71 -0.67
C HIS A 282 -10.81 20.55 0.57
N GLY A 283 -10.49 21.84 0.54
CA GLY A 283 -10.77 22.75 1.65
C GLY A 283 -10.23 24.16 1.42
N PRO A 284 -10.08 24.94 2.50
CA PRO A 284 -9.53 26.29 2.44
C PRO A 284 -8.16 26.34 1.75
N ARG A 285 -7.98 27.33 0.88
CA ARG A 285 -6.79 27.48 0.05
C ARG A 285 -5.55 27.75 0.91
N ILE A 286 -4.52 26.93 0.77
CA ILE A 286 -3.23 27.13 1.43
C ILE A 286 -2.40 28.13 0.60
N ALA A 287 -2.05 29.27 1.19
CA ALA A 287 -1.37 30.35 0.49
C ALA A 287 0.16 30.15 0.40
N HIS A 288 0.70 30.31 -0.81
CA HIS A 288 2.14 30.29 -1.09
C HIS A 288 2.75 31.69 -0.93
N ALA A 289 4.00 31.74 -0.45
CA ALA A 289 4.82 32.96 -0.40
C ALA A 289 5.75 33.08 -1.61
N ARG A 290 6.25 31.96 -2.16
CA ARG A 290 7.33 31.93 -3.17
C ARG A 290 7.02 30.98 -4.33
N GLY A 291 5.77 31.00 -4.78
CA GLY A 291 5.26 30.13 -5.86
C GLY A 291 4.99 28.69 -5.41
N HIS A 292 4.33 27.94 -6.28
CA HIS A 292 3.94 26.54 -6.06
C HIS A 292 4.88 25.53 -6.70
N ASP A 293 5.76 25.98 -7.60
CA ASP A 293 6.72 25.15 -8.31
C ASP A 293 8.13 25.25 -7.73
N ILE A 294 8.86 24.14 -7.80
CA ILE A 294 10.26 23.98 -7.45
C ILE A 294 10.96 23.13 -8.52
N VAL A 295 12.29 23.16 -8.53
CA VAL A 295 13.06 22.12 -9.22
C VAL A 295 12.63 20.76 -8.65
N SER A 296 12.33 19.81 -9.53
CA SER A 296 11.86 18.48 -9.14
C SER A 296 12.80 17.86 -8.10
N ASP A 297 12.22 17.48 -6.97
CA ASP A 297 12.93 16.90 -5.82
C ASP A 297 12.28 15.59 -5.41
N GLY A 298 12.99 14.79 -4.59
CA GLY A 298 12.52 13.54 -4.03
C GLY A 298 11.26 13.72 -3.18
N ILE A 299 10.42 12.69 -3.19
CA ILE A 299 9.16 12.67 -2.44
C ILE A 299 9.21 11.62 -1.33
N ALA A 300 9.13 12.09 -0.09
CA ALA A 300 8.96 11.23 1.07
C ALA A 300 7.52 10.70 1.18
N LEU A 301 7.34 9.54 1.82
CA LEU A 301 5.99 9.06 2.13
C LEU A 301 5.33 10.08 3.06
N GLY A 302 4.08 10.44 2.78
CA GLY A 302 3.33 11.41 3.57
C GLY A 302 3.60 12.86 3.20
N SER A 303 4.50 13.17 2.25
CA SER A 303 4.70 14.55 1.79
C SER A 303 3.38 15.16 1.30
N ILE A 304 3.05 16.35 1.79
CA ILE A 304 1.85 17.10 1.43
C ILE A 304 2.23 18.14 0.38
N GLN A 305 1.96 17.81 -0.90
CA GLN A 305 2.11 18.76 -1.99
C GLN A 305 0.95 19.74 -2.04
N VAL A 306 1.24 20.99 -2.37
CA VAL A 306 0.22 22.03 -2.56
C VAL A 306 0.44 22.68 -3.93
N PRO A 307 -0.28 22.27 -4.98
CA PRO A 307 -0.23 22.88 -6.31
C PRO A 307 -0.78 24.31 -6.32
N GLY A 308 -0.83 24.96 -7.49
CA GLY A 308 -1.25 26.36 -7.63
C GLY A 308 -2.69 26.67 -7.20
N ASP A 309 -3.56 25.65 -7.19
CA ASP A 309 -4.94 25.73 -6.68
C ASP A 309 -5.01 25.80 -5.14
N GLY A 310 -3.89 25.57 -4.46
CA GLY A 310 -3.77 25.61 -2.99
C GLY A 310 -4.43 24.43 -2.28
N GLN A 311 -4.79 23.36 -3.00
CA GLN A 311 -5.43 22.18 -2.44
C GLN A 311 -4.36 21.12 -2.04
N PRO A 312 -4.37 20.58 -0.81
CA PRO A 312 -3.33 19.66 -0.38
C PRO A 312 -3.51 18.24 -0.95
N ILE A 313 -2.40 17.64 -1.36
CA ILE A 313 -2.30 16.25 -1.82
C ILE A 313 -1.25 15.53 -0.97
N VAL A 314 -1.67 14.60 -0.12
CA VAL A 314 -0.76 13.75 0.66
C VAL A 314 -0.30 12.58 -0.19
N LEU A 315 1.01 12.41 -0.37
CA LEU A 315 1.58 11.38 -1.24
C LEU A 315 1.85 10.07 -0.52
N LEU A 316 1.31 8.97 -1.07
CA LEU A 316 1.14 7.70 -0.38
C LEU A 316 2.09 6.60 -0.90
N VAL A 317 1.75 5.34 -0.66
CA VAL A 317 2.64 4.18 -0.86
C VAL A 317 3.01 3.91 -2.32
N ASP A 318 2.16 4.31 -3.26
CA ASP A 318 2.38 4.17 -4.72
C ASP A 318 2.78 5.50 -5.39
N ARG A 319 3.14 6.52 -4.60
CA ARG A 319 3.50 7.86 -5.09
C ARG A 319 4.63 7.87 -6.12
N GLN A 320 4.66 8.91 -6.93
CA GLN A 320 5.80 9.23 -7.79
C GLN A 320 7.08 9.48 -6.98
N SER A 321 8.25 9.17 -7.55
CA SER A 321 9.54 9.31 -6.88
C SER A 321 10.00 10.75 -6.71
N THR A 322 9.69 11.59 -7.69
CA THR A 322 10.09 12.99 -7.76
C THR A 322 8.91 13.86 -8.18
N GLY A 323 8.88 15.12 -7.76
CA GLY A 323 7.84 16.05 -8.19
C GLY A 323 8.26 17.50 -8.03
N GLY A 324 7.64 18.36 -8.85
CA GLY A 324 7.95 19.78 -8.94
C GLY A 324 7.10 20.68 -8.05
N TYR A 325 6.18 20.16 -7.24
CA TYR A 325 5.37 21.00 -6.35
C TYR A 325 6.00 21.16 -4.97
N THR A 326 5.79 22.36 -4.38
CA THR A 326 6.17 22.65 -3.00
C THR A 326 5.47 21.71 -2.03
N LYS A 327 6.20 21.28 -0.99
CA LYS A 327 5.71 20.38 0.05
C LYS A 327 5.63 21.13 1.37
N VAL A 328 4.42 21.40 1.86
CA VAL A 328 4.19 22.24 3.05
C VAL A 328 4.51 21.50 4.35
N ALA A 329 4.25 20.19 4.38
CA ALA A 329 4.47 19.33 5.53
C ALA A 329 4.63 17.87 5.08
N THR A 330 4.94 16.98 6.02
CA THR A 330 5.03 15.53 5.83
C THR A 330 4.26 14.83 6.94
N VAL A 331 3.28 13.99 6.57
CA VAL A 331 2.52 13.14 7.50
C VAL A 331 3.44 12.14 8.20
N CYS A 332 3.27 11.98 9.51
CA CYS A 332 4.02 11.01 10.30
C CYS A 332 3.72 9.58 9.83
N SER A 333 4.74 8.71 9.80
CA SER A 333 4.61 7.37 9.22
C SER A 333 3.53 6.51 9.89
N PHE A 334 3.34 6.63 11.21
CA PHE A 334 2.30 5.92 11.97
C PHE A 334 0.87 6.43 11.69
N ASP A 335 0.70 7.62 11.09
CA ASP A 335 -0.62 8.17 10.75
C ASP A 335 -1.05 7.91 9.29
N ILE A 336 -0.16 7.34 8.46
CA ILE A 336 -0.47 7.02 7.05
C ILE A 336 -1.64 6.04 6.94
N GLY A 337 -1.67 5.02 7.81
CA GLY A 337 -2.77 4.05 7.84
C GLY A 337 -4.10 4.70 8.22
N ARG A 338 -4.08 5.58 9.23
CA ARG A 338 -5.26 6.35 9.65
C ARG A 338 -5.83 7.19 8.52
N LEU A 339 -4.97 7.89 7.78
CA LEU A 339 -5.37 8.64 6.59
C LEU A 339 -5.95 7.73 5.51
N GLY A 340 -5.36 6.55 5.29
CA GLY A 340 -5.84 5.53 4.35
C GLY A 340 -7.22 4.95 4.67
N GLN A 341 -7.67 5.05 5.93
CA GLN A 341 -9.01 4.61 6.35
C GLN A 341 -10.09 5.68 6.12
N VAL A 342 -9.74 6.91 5.73
CA VAL A 342 -10.71 8.00 5.53
C VAL A 342 -11.45 7.84 4.20
N LYS A 343 -12.78 7.72 4.26
CA LYS A 343 -13.65 7.66 3.07
C LYS A 343 -13.75 9.01 2.38
N PRO A 344 -13.96 9.06 1.06
CA PRO A 344 -14.35 10.29 0.37
C PRO A 344 -15.57 10.96 1.03
N GLY A 345 -15.56 12.29 1.12
CA GLY A 345 -16.58 13.07 1.84
C GLY A 345 -16.36 13.19 3.36
N ARG A 346 -15.41 12.45 3.94
CA ARG A 346 -15.03 12.60 5.36
C ARG A 346 -13.83 13.54 5.49
N LYS A 347 -13.70 14.12 6.68
CA LYS A 347 -12.76 15.21 6.94
C LYS A 347 -11.49 14.76 7.65
N VAL A 348 -10.39 15.41 7.30
CA VAL A 348 -9.06 15.27 7.89
C VAL A 348 -8.63 16.62 8.46
N VAL A 349 -8.04 16.61 9.65
CA VAL A 349 -7.42 17.79 10.27
C VAL A 349 -5.96 17.49 10.57
N PHE A 350 -5.10 18.49 10.36
CA PHE A 350 -3.66 18.34 10.57
C PHE A 350 -3.23 18.92 11.91
N THR A 351 -2.27 18.27 12.56
CA THR A 351 -1.65 18.78 13.79
C THR A 351 -0.14 18.72 13.66
N ALA A 352 0.52 19.87 13.79
CA ALA A 352 1.97 19.94 13.69
C ALA A 352 2.63 19.31 14.92
N VAL A 353 3.70 18.55 14.68
CA VAL A 353 4.60 18.02 15.71
C VAL A 353 6.05 18.31 15.31
N SER A 354 6.94 18.38 16.29
CA SER A 354 8.37 18.46 16.02
C SER A 354 8.92 17.11 15.52
N VAL A 355 10.09 17.11 14.89
CA VAL A 355 10.77 15.86 14.48
C VAL A 355 11.07 14.97 15.69
N ALA A 356 11.51 15.56 16.80
CA ALA A 356 11.79 14.83 18.04
C ALA A 356 10.54 14.15 18.60
N GLU A 357 9.42 14.88 18.59
CA GLU A 357 8.12 14.38 19.02
C GLU A 357 7.60 13.28 18.08
N ALA A 358 7.72 13.45 16.76
CA ALA A 358 7.37 12.42 15.79
C ALA A 358 8.17 11.12 16.02
N HIS A 359 9.47 11.20 16.31
CA HIS A 359 10.26 10.02 16.64
C HIS A 359 9.86 9.36 17.97
N ARG A 360 9.47 10.15 18.98
CA ARG A 360 8.95 9.62 20.25
C ARG A 360 7.65 8.84 20.02
N LEU A 361 6.69 9.46 19.36
CA LEU A 361 5.39 8.87 19.03
C LEU A 361 5.51 7.61 18.16
N LEU A 362 6.47 7.58 17.23
CA LEU A 362 6.75 6.39 16.43
C LEU A 362 7.19 5.22 17.30
N ARG A 363 8.12 5.44 18.24
CA ARG A 363 8.57 4.38 19.17
C ARG A 363 7.44 3.90 20.07
N GLU A 364 6.57 4.80 20.52
CA GLU A 364 5.39 4.44 21.33
C GLU A 364 4.39 3.60 20.55
N SER A 365 4.11 3.96 19.29
CA SER A 365 3.27 3.16 18.38
C SER A 365 3.86 1.77 18.12
N ASP A 366 5.15 1.67 17.82
CA ASP A 366 5.82 0.37 17.61
C ASP A 366 5.82 -0.48 18.89
N ALA A 367 6.07 0.13 20.06
CA ALA A 367 6.04 -0.59 21.35
C ALA A 367 4.64 -1.11 21.70
N LEU A 368 3.59 -0.31 21.47
CA LEU A 368 2.21 -0.72 21.64
C LEU A 368 1.89 -1.91 20.72
N LEU A 369 2.26 -1.82 19.44
CA LEU A 369 2.03 -2.87 18.46
C LEU A 369 2.69 -4.20 18.87
N ASP A 370 3.90 -4.13 19.43
CA ASP A 370 4.64 -5.28 19.93
C ASP A 370 4.11 -5.86 21.26
N GLY A 371 3.44 -5.04 22.07
CA GLY A 371 2.78 -5.45 23.31
C GLY A 371 1.48 -6.24 23.09
N LEU A 372 0.67 -5.84 22.09
CA LEU A 372 -0.70 -6.33 21.89
C LEU A 372 -0.87 -7.86 21.83
N LEU A 373 0.13 -8.62 21.38
CA LEU A 373 0.04 -10.10 21.29
C LEU A 373 0.82 -10.85 22.39
N ARG A 374 1.65 -10.15 23.18
CA ARG A 374 2.34 -10.76 24.32
C ARG A 374 1.40 -10.99 25.50
N GLU A 375 0.42 -10.10 25.66
CA GLU A 375 -0.57 -10.16 26.75
C GLU A 375 -1.58 -11.31 26.61
N GLU A 376 -1.66 -11.97 25.45
CA GLU A 376 -2.60 -13.09 25.21
C GLU A 376 -1.92 -14.47 25.21
N THR A 377 -0.58 -14.50 25.18
CA THR A 377 0.21 -15.75 25.20
C THR A 377 0.82 -16.07 26.56
N ALA A 378 0.66 -15.17 27.54
CA ALA A 378 0.96 -15.37 28.96
C ALA A 378 -0.35 -15.62 29.72
#